data_AF-L9XG66-F1
#
_entry.id   AF-L9XG66-F1
#
_cell.length_a   1.000
_cell.length_b   1.000
_cell.length_c   1.000
_cell.angle_alpha   90.00
_cell.angle_beta   90.00
_cell.angle_gamma   90.00
#
_symmetry.space_group_name_H-M   'P 1'
#
loop_
_entity.id
_entity.type
_entity.pdbx_description
1 polymer ?
#
loop_
_entity_poly.entity_id
_entity_poly.type
_entity_poly.pdbx_seq_one_letter_code
_entity_poly.pdbx_strand_id
1 'polypeptide(L)'
;MTERGRPSRRTVLASLGTGVTLSLAGCADAVDEIEDVDVGGVDLVDGVGLGGTDPEYQSGTVDADGEERTDEEQAIAEQFADQEIDEDVAPRDNLVIADHEFVLEDDYRGPTVQGTVENNRDNRLETVEVRVRVYDDAGARLGHYLDSTVDLDDGSEWEFEVILLESPEDIAEYDIAVLGTPS
;
A
#
# COMPACT_ATOMS: atom_id res chain seq x y z
N MET A 1 4.23 -45.98 -25.03
CA MET A 1 2.79 -45.64 -25.15
C MET A 1 2.09 -46.24 -23.96
N THR A 2 1.83 -45.43 -22.94
CA THR A 2 1.05 -45.77 -21.75
C THR A 2 0.20 -44.55 -21.43
N GLU A 3 -1.11 -44.79 -21.36
CA GLU A 3 -2.17 -43.80 -21.35
C GLU A 3 -2.71 -43.59 -19.93
N ARG A 4 -3.20 -42.36 -19.69
CA ARG A 4 -4.30 -41.93 -18.80
C ARG A 4 -4.07 -41.71 -17.31
N GLY A 5 -4.45 -40.49 -16.90
CA GLY A 5 -5.05 -40.22 -15.60
C GLY A 5 -5.07 -38.74 -15.20
N ARG A 6 -5.92 -37.90 -15.83
CA ARG A 6 -6.25 -36.55 -15.31
C ARG A 6 -7.52 -36.64 -14.44
N PRO A 7 -7.52 -36.18 -13.18
CA PRO A 7 -8.75 -35.94 -12.45
C PRO A 7 -9.24 -34.49 -12.63
N SER A 8 -10.32 -34.34 -13.39
CA SER A 8 -11.18 -33.15 -13.49
C SER A 8 -12.06 -33.04 -12.25
N ARG A 9 -12.06 -31.91 -11.53
CA ARG A 9 -13.03 -31.63 -10.46
C ARG A 9 -14.03 -30.59 -10.94
N ARG A 10 -15.25 -31.03 -11.23
CA ARG A 10 -16.41 -30.20 -11.58
C ARG A 10 -17.34 -30.07 -10.37
N THR A 11 -17.59 -28.82 -9.99
CA THR A 11 -18.86 -28.16 -9.62
C THR A 11 -19.99 -28.98 -8.97
N VAL A 12 -20.46 -28.54 -7.79
CA VAL A 12 -21.89 -28.48 -7.44
C VAL A 12 -22.12 -27.28 -6.49
N LEU A 13 -22.80 -26.23 -6.97
CA LEU A 13 -23.46 -25.24 -6.12
C LEU A 13 -24.95 -25.28 -6.42
N ALA A 14 -25.74 -25.71 -5.44
CA ALA A 14 -27.18 -25.72 -5.51
C ALA A 14 -27.74 -25.42 -4.11
N SER A 15 -28.29 -24.22 -3.93
CA SER A 15 -29.36 -23.98 -2.96
C SER A 15 -30.16 -22.74 -3.37
N LEU A 16 -31.32 -23.03 -3.95
CA LEU A 16 -32.46 -22.13 -4.10
C LEU A 16 -33.14 -21.97 -2.73
N GLY A 17 -33.57 -20.75 -2.41
CA GLY A 17 -34.42 -20.48 -1.23
C GLY A 17 -35.23 -19.22 -1.42
N THR A 18 -36.49 -19.39 -1.84
CA THR A 18 -37.45 -18.31 -2.12
C THR A 18 -38.33 -18.04 -0.88
N GLY A 19 -38.33 -16.79 -0.41
CA GLY A 19 -39.48 -15.96 -0.01
C GLY A 19 -40.43 -16.37 1.13
N VAL A 20 -40.75 -15.40 2.01
CA VAL A 20 -42.12 -15.12 2.49
C VAL A 20 -42.24 -13.61 2.77
N THR A 21 -43.33 -12.99 2.28
CA THR A 21 -43.74 -11.61 2.58
C THR A 21 -45.01 -11.58 3.45
N LEU A 22 -45.15 -10.48 4.21
CA LEU A 22 -46.35 -9.86 4.81
C LEU A 22 -46.75 -10.24 6.26
N SER A 23 -46.79 -9.25 7.16
CA SER A 23 -48.04 -8.58 7.60
C SER A 23 -47.80 -7.54 8.72
N LEU A 24 -48.47 -6.39 8.60
CA LEU A 24 -48.57 -5.30 9.58
C LEU A 24 -49.63 -5.62 10.65
N ALA A 25 -49.33 -5.49 11.95
CA ALA A 25 -50.29 -5.17 13.01
C ALA A 25 -49.61 -4.95 14.38
N GLY A 26 -49.98 -3.87 15.07
CA GLY A 26 -50.17 -3.89 16.53
C GLY A 26 -49.06 -3.29 17.41
N CYS A 27 -49.20 -2.00 17.73
CA CYS A 27 -48.59 -1.36 18.89
C CYS A 27 -49.27 -1.82 20.20
N ALA A 28 -48.50 -2.10 21.25
CA ALA A 28 -48.60 -1.51 22.61
C ALA A 28 -47.76 -2.31 23.64
N ASP A 29 -47.30 -1.59 24.68
CA ASP A 29 -46.56 -1.99 25.89
C ASP A 29 -45.05 -2.32 25.74
N ALA A 30 -44.11 -1.80 26.53
CA ALA A 30 -44.05 -0.68 27.48
C ALA A 30 -42.54 -0.44 27.75
N VAL A 31 -42.18 0.85 27.78
CA VAL A 31 -40.92 1.51 28.16
C VAL A 31 -39.82 0.70 28.88
N ASP A 32 -38.59 0.80 28.36
CA ASP A 32 -37.43 1.15 29.20
C ASP A 32 -36.50 2.09 28.40
N GLU A 33 -36.04 3.09 29.11
CA GLU A 33 -35.47 4.35 28.64
C GLU A 33 -33.98 4.20 28.35
N ILE A 34 -33.50 4.47 27.13
CA ILE A 34 -32.28 5.28 26.92
C ILE A 34 -32.49 6.14 25.67
N GLU A 35 -32.16 7.40 25.88
CA GLU A 35 -32.38 8.60 25.10
C GLU A 35 -31.73 8.57 23.71
N ASP A 36 -32.40 9.23 22.76
CA ASP A 36 -31.85 9.70 21.50
C ASP A 36 -30.46 10.33 21.69
N VAL A 37 -29.41 9.60 21.30
CA VAL A 37 -28.14 10.24 20.94
C VAL A 37 -28.21 10.54 19.45
N ASP A 38 -28.58 11.78 19.15
CA ASP A 38 -28.33 12.42 17.87
C ASP A 38 -26.82 12.53 17.67
N VAL A 39 -26.19 11.45 17.21
CA VAL A 39 -24.89 11.54 16.54
C VAL A 39 -25.19 11.92 15.10
N GLY A 40 -25.20 13.23 14.86
CA GLY A 40 -25.23 13.81 13.53
C GLY A 40 -24.29 13.06 12.61
N GLY A 41 -24.79 12.73 11.42
CA GLY A 41 -24.09 11.94 10.41
C GLY A 41 -22.67 12.44 10.18
N VAL A 42 -21.72 11.72 10.76
CA VAL A 42 -20.35 11.69 10.29
C VAL A 42 -20.31 10.54 9.29
N ASP A 43 -20.19 10.92 8.03
CA ASP A 43 -19.76 10.05 6.95
C ASP A 43 -18.46 9.39 7.42
N LEU A 44 -18.52 8.09 7.72
CA LEU A 44 -17.34 7.31 8.05
C LEU A 44 -16.58 7.08 6.73
N VAL A 45 -15.88 8.12 6.29
CA VAL A 45 -14.68 7.91 5.49
C VAL A 45 -13.71 7.23 6.44
N ASP A 46 -13.31 6.02 6.09
CA ASP A 46 -12.26 5.25 6.75
C ASP A 46 -11.00 6.13 6.80
N GLY A 47 -10.71 6.73 7.97
CA GLY A 47 -9.74 7.81 8.07
C GLY A 47 -9.87 8.64 9.34
N VAL A 48 -9.86 8.00 10.52
CA VAL A 48 -9.65 8.71 11.79
C VAL A 48 -8.15 9.03 11.93
N GLY A 49 -7.66 9.90 11.05
CA GLY A 49 -6.35 10.54 11.17
C GLY A 49 -6.46 11.69 12.16
N LEU A 50 -5.89 11.51 13.34
CA LEU A 50 -5.72 12.59 14.31
C LEU A 50 -4.69 13.59 13.78
N GLY A 51 -5.12 14.55 12.95
CA GLY A 51 -4.40 15.81 12.73
C GLY A 51 -3.06 15.77 11.97
N GLY A 52 -2.77 14.71 11.21
CA GLY A 52 -1.69 14.71 10.22
C GLY A 52 -2.23 15.16 8.86
N THR A 53 -1.58 16.10 8.20
CA THR A 53 -1.74 16.28 6.74
C THR A 53 -1.41 14.96 6.05
N ASP A 54 -2.26 14.49 5.14
CA ASP A 54 -1.93 13.37 4.26
C ASP A 54 -0.59 13.63 3.55
N PRO A 55 0.24 12.60 3.31
CA PRO A 55 1.48 12.77 2.55
C PRO A 55 1.18 13.28 1.14
N GLU A 56 2.05 14.16 0.65
CA GLU A 56 2.06 14.56 -0.75
C GLU A 56 2.73 13.45 -1.57
N TYR A 57 1.96 12.82 -2.45
CA TYR A 57 2.45 11.79 -3.36
C TYR A 57 2.89 12.40 -4.69
N GLN A 58 4.03 11.96 -5.19
CA GLN A 58 4.51 12.21 -6.55
C GLN A 58 4.24 10.97 -7.40
N SER A 59 3.76 11.16 -8.63
CA SER A 59 3.50 10.08 -9.57
C SER A 59 4.73 9.77 -10.42
N GLY A 60 5.01 8.50 -10.68
CA GLY A 60 5.99 8.04 -11.65
C GLY A 60 5.41 6.97 -12.58
N THR A 61 5.80 7.02 -13.84
CA THR A 61 5.35 6.07 -14.86
C THR A 61 6.33 4.92 -15.01
N VAL A 62 5.81 3.73 -15.32
CA VAL A 62 6.62 2.55 -15.62
C VAL A 62 6.64 2.32 -17.13
N ASP A 63 7.83 2.19 -17.70
CA ASP A 63 8.05 1.91 -19.12
C ASP A 63 9.11 0.80 -19.22
N ALA A 64 8.77 -0.38 -18.69
CA ALA A 64 9.69 -1.52 -18.63
C ALA A 64 8.96 -2.84 -18.90
N ASP A 65 9.39 -3.52 -19.96
CA ASP A 65 9.05 -4.90 -20.23
C ASP A 65 10.23 -5.78 -19.82
N GLY A 66 10.01 -6.81 -19.00
CA GLY A 66 11.06 -7.78 -18.69
C GLY A 66 10.57 -9.05 -18.04
N GLU A 67 11.52 -9.94 -17.75
CA GLU A 67 11.22 -11.26 -17.23
C GLU A 67 10.79 -11.19 -15.76
N GLU A 68 9.81 -12.01 -15.39
CA GLU A 68 9.41 -12.18 -13.99
C GLU A 68 10.56 -12.81 -13.19
N ARG A 69 10.63 -12.47 -11.90
CA ARG A 69 11.54 -13.15 -10.96
C ARG A 69 11.25 -14.65 -10.94
N THR A 70 12.30 -15.44 -10.77
CA THR A 70 12.13 -16.86 -10.42
C THR A 70 11.56 -17.01 -9.00
N ASP A 71 11.00 -18.18 -8.67
CA ASP A 71 10.50 -18.47 -7.31
C ASP A 71 11.57 -18.27 -6.22
N GLU A 72 12.84 -18.56 -6.53
CA GLU A 72 13.96 -18.40 -5.59
C GLU A 72 14.31 -16.92 -5.38
N GLU A 73 14.34 -16.15 -6.46
CA GLU A 73 14.56 -14.69 -6.42
C GLU A 73 13.43 -13.97 -5.70
N GLN A 74 12.17 -14.36 -5.96
CA GLN A 74 11.01 -13.81 -5.27
C GLN A 74 11.12 -13.98 -3.76
N ALA A 75 11.49 -15.18 -3.28
CA ALA A 75 11.65 -15.45 -1.86
C ALA A 75 12.79 -14.63 -1.21
N ILE A 76 13.81 -14.23 -1.98
CA ILE A 76 14.86 -13.32 -1.50
C ILE A 76 14.32 -11.89 -1.48
N ALA A 77 13.66 -11.45 -2.56
CA ALA A 77 13.05 -10.13 -2.66
C ALA A 77 12.08 -9.85 -1.50
N GLU A 78 11.21 -10.82 -1.18
CA GLU A 78 10.27 -10.73 -0.05
C GLU A 78 10.98 -10.47 1.27
N GLN A 79 12.15 -11.06 1.52
CA GLN A 79 12.89 -10.85 2.77
C GLN A 79 13.44 -9.42 2.92
N PHE A 80 13.67 -8.72 1.82
CA PHE A 80 14.16 -7.33 1.83
C PHE A 80 13.03 -6.32 1.69
N ALA A 81 11.93 -6.68 1.02
CA ALA A 81 10.76 -5.82 0.85
C ALA A 81 9.80 -5.86 2.05
N ASP A 82 9.84 -6.91 2.87
CA ASP A 82 9.05 -7.02 4.10
C ASP A 82 9.60 -6.08 5.17
N GLN A 83 9.17 -4.82 5.10
CA GLN A 83 9.47 -3.79 6.07
C GLN A 83 8.19 -3.35 6.79
N GLU A 84 8.28 -3.14 8.11
CA GLU A 84 7.17 -2.67 8.92
C GLU A 84 6.97 -1.16 8.71
N ILE A 85 5.72 -0.76 8.46
CA ILE A 85 5.36 0.66 8.34
C ILE A 85 5.51 1.32 9.70
N ASP A 86 6.26 2.40 9.77
CA ASP A 86 6.33 3.23 10.97
C ASP A 86 5.07 4.12 11.07
N GLU A 87 4.31 4.00 12.16
CA GLU A 87 3.09 4.79 12.38
C GLU A 87 3.40 6.20 12.94
N ASP A 88 4.61 6.43 13.44
CA ASP A 88 5.04 7.70 14.04
C ASP A 88 5.62 8.68 13.00
N VAL A 89 5.96 8.21 11.79
CA VAL A 89 6.41 9.09 10.70
C VAL A 89 5.26 9.95 10.17
N ALA A 90 5.58 11.20 9.87
CA ALA A 90 4.63 12.18 9.33
C ALA A 90 5.29 13.05 8.26
N PRO A 91 4.52 13.74 7.39
CA PRO A 91 5.11 14.64 6.41
C PRO A 91 5.94 15.75 7.05
N ARG A 92 7.04 16.12 6.41
CA ARG A 92 7.98 17.14 6.90
C ARG A 92 8.32 18.11 5.78
N ASP A 93 8.21 19.41 6.06
CA ASP A 93 8.52 20.47 5.09
C ASP A 93 10.01 20.51 4.69
N ASN A 94 10.88 19.85 5.44
CA ASN A 94 12.32 19.76 5.17
C ASN A 94 12.73 18.52 4.39
N LEU A 95 11.85 17.54 4.20
CA LEU A 95 12.11 16.35 3.39
C LEU A 95 11.62 16.58 1.96
N VAL A 96 12.48 16.32 1.00
CA VAL A 96 12.17 16.43 -0.43
C VAL A 96 12.68 15.18 -1.13
N ILE A 97 11.85 14.59 -2.00
CA ILE A 97 12.33 13.61 -2.98
C ILE A 97 12.93 14.42 -4.13
N ALA A 98 14.26 14.39 -4.28
CA ALA A 98 14.98 15.15 -5.29
C ALA A 98 14.81 14.53 -6.68
N ASP A 99 14.81 13.20 -6.72
CA ASP A 99 14.59 12.39 -7.91
C ASP A 99 14.04 11.02 -7.52
N HIS A 100 13.35 10.39 -8.46
CA HIS A 100 12.92 9.01 -8.38
C HIS A 100 12.68 8.44 -9.78
N GLU A 101 13.00 7.17 -9.98
CA GLU A 101 12.76 6.45 -11.22
C GLU A 101 12.43 4.98 -10.96
N PHE A 102 11.67 4.39 -11.88
CA PHE A 102 11.47 2.95 -11.91
C PHE A 102 12.68 2.29 -12.58
N VAL A 103 13.23 1.25 -11.96
CA VAL A 103 14.35 0.48 -12.49
C VAL A 103 13.97 -1.00 -12.49
N LEU A 104 14.32 -1.70 -13.56
CA LEU A 104 14.20 -3.15 -13.63
C LEU A 104 15.59 -3.78 -13.53
N GLU A 105 15.89 -4.38 -12.39
CA GLU A 105 17.16 -5.05 -12.12
C GLU A 105 17.13 -6.50 -12.64
N ASP A 106 18.23 -6.98 -13.23
CA ASP A 106 18.38 -8.34 -13.78
C ASP A 106 18.70 -9.42 -12.70
N ASP A 107 18.43 -9.13 -11.43
CA ASP A 107 18.69 -10.03 -10.30
C ASP A 107 17.47 -10.15 -9.38
N TYR A 108 17.66 -10.72 -8.17
CA TYR A 108 16.58 -10.92 -7.23
C TYR A 108 15.80 -9.64 -6.92
N ARG A 109 16.41 -8.47 -7.08
CA ARG A 109 15.75 -7.19 -6.86
C ARG A 109 14.67 -6.85 -7.87
N GLY A 110 14.66 -7.43 -9.08
CA GLY A 110 13.60 -7.24 -10.09
C GLY A 110 13.14 -5.78 -10.24
N PRO A 111 11.82 -5.52 -10.28
CA PRO A 111 11.27 -4.15 -10.25
C PRO A 111 11.60 -3.41 -8.96
N THR A 112 12.16 -2.20 -9.09
CA THR A 112 12.45 -1.28 -7.98
C THR A 112 12.02 0.15 -8.30
N VAL A 113 11.82 0.95 -7.26
CA VAL A 113 11.83 2.42 -7.37
C VAL A 113 13.05 2.93 -6.61
N GLN A 114 13.93 3.62 -7.32
CA GLN A 114 15.19 4.16 -6.79
C GLN A 114 15.16 5.68 -6.89
N GLY A 115 15.93 6.35 -6.03
CA GLY A 115 16.08 7.80 -6.11
C GLY A 115 16.79 8.38 -4.90
N THR A 116 16.67 9.70 -4.74
CA THR A 116 17.34 10.46 -3.68
C THR A 116 16.34 11.27 -2.86
N VAL A 117 16.47 11.19 -1.53
CA VAL A 117 15.79 12.07 -0.57
C VAL A 117 16.79 13.05 0.04
N GLU A 118 16.41 14.32 0.13
CA GLU A 118 17.20 15.39 0.75
C GLU A 118 16.55 15.92 2.02
N ASN A 119 17.35 16.10 3.08
CA ASN A 119 16.97 16.89 4.26
C ASN A 119 17.45 18.34 4.11
N ASN A 120 16.58 19.20 3.58
CA ASN A 120 16.90 20.58 3.17
C ASN A 120 16.96 21.62 4.31
N ARG A 121 16.95 21.21 5.60
CA ARG A 121 16.96 22.13 6.76
C ARG A 121 17.85 21.64 7.90
N ASP A 122 18.20 22.57 8.79
CA ASP A 122 19.20 22.44 9.88
C ASP A 122 18.78 21.55 11.08
N ASN A 123 17.96 20.51 10.90
CA ASN A 123 17.66 19.54 11.96
C ASN A 123 17.76 18.11 11.42
N ARG A 124 18.41 17.24 12.19
CA ARG A 124 18.46 15.80 11.96
C ARG A 124 17.08 15.17 12.14
N LEU A 125 16.82 14.15 11.34
CA LEU A 125 15.63 13.30 11.46
C LEU A 125 16.02 11.94 12.04
N GLU A 126 15.23 11.44 12.98
CA GLU A 126 15.46 10.13 13.61
C GLU A 126 15.15 9.00 12.65
N THR A 127 14.01 9.07 11.97
CA THR A 127 13.58 8.13 10.94
C THR A 127 13.16 8.89 9.70
N VAL A 128 13.53 8.38 8.53
CA VAL A 128 13.02 8.81 7.23
C VAL A 128 12.54 7.58 6.49
N GLU A 129 11.32 7.65 5.96
CA GLU A 129 10.65 6.54 5.27
C GLU A 129 10.13 7.01 3.93
N VAL A 130 10.45 6.26 2.88
CA VAL A 130 9.86 6.40 1.55
C VAL A 130 8.78 5.33 1.40
N ARG A 131 7.57 5.74 1.00
CA ARG A 131 6.45 4.84 0.72
C ARG A 131 6.12 4.83 -0.76
N VAL A 132 6.05 3.65 -1.36
CA VAL A 132 5.70 3.46 -2.77
C VAL A 132 4.45 2.60 -2.90
N ARG A 133 3.48 3.09 -3.68
CA ARG A 133 2.27 2.35 -4.05
C ARG A 133 2.31 2.09 -5.54
N VAL A 134 1.98 0.89 -5.97
CA VAL A 134 1.99 0.50 -7.39
C VAL A 134 0.60 0.13 -7.87
N TYR A 135 0.32 0.41 -9.14
CA TYR A 135 -1.00 0.26 -9.74
C TYR A 135 -0.94 -0.40 -11.11
N ASP A 136 -1.99 -1.12 -11.47
CA ASP A 136 -2.20 -1.65 -12.81
C ASP A 136 -2.72 -0.59 -13.80
N ASP A 137 -2.83 -0.93 -15.08
CA ASP A 137 -3.36 -0.05 -16.14
C ASP A 137 -4.81 0.42 -15.90
N ALA A 138 -5.56 -0.26 -15.04
CA ALA A 138 -6.92 0.11 -14.67
C ALA A 138 -6.98 1.04 -13.45
N GLY A 139 -5.83 1.35 -12.84
CA GLY A 139 -5.70 2.15 -11.63
C GLY A 139 -6.01 1.37 -10.35
N ALA A 140 -6.05 0.04 -10.38
CA ALA A 140 -6.18 -0.76 -9.17
C ALA A 140 -4.82 -0.89 -8.48
N ARG A 141 -4.79 -0.68 -7.17
CA ARG A 141 -3.56 -0.82 -6.38
C ARG A 141 -3.18 -2.29 -6.24
N LEU A 142 -1.97 -2.63 -6.66
CA LEU A 142 -1.41 -3.98 -6.56
C LEU A 142 -0.67 -4.16 -5.24
N GLY A 143 0.16 -3.18 -4.86
CA GLY A 143 1.06 -3.29 -3.72
C GLY A 143 1.37 -1.96 -3.01
N HIS A 144 1.98 -2.08 -1.84
CA HIS A 144 2.53 -0.98 -1.05
C HIS A 144 3.83 -1.46 -0.41
N TYR A 145 4.92 -0.74 -0.68
CA TYR A 145 6.27 -1.08 -0.27
C TYR A 145 6.95 0.16 0.29
N LEU A 146 8.05 -0.03 1.00
CA LEU A 146 8.80 1.07 1.58
C LEU A 146 10.29 0.77 1.64
N ASP A 147 11.05 1.84 1.85
CA ASP A 147 12.43 1.79 2.30
C ASP A 147 12.60 2.84 3.41
N SER A 148 13.51 2.58 4.34
CA SER A 148 13.70 3.46 5.48
C SER A 148 15.17 3.60 5.86
N THR A 149 15.49 4.78 6.39
CA THR A 149 16.78 5.06 7.01
C THR A 149 16.59 5.74 8.34
N VAL A 150 17.61 5.64 9.19
CA VAL A 150 17.66 6.36 10.46
C VAL A 150 18.73 7.43 10.41
N ASP A 151 18.56 8.44 11.25
CA ASP A 151 19.61 9.40 11.56
C ASP A 151 20.08 10.24 10.34
N LEU A 152 19.13 10.72 9.51
CA LEU A 152 19.45 11.60 8.38
C LEU A 152 19.78 13.01 8.86
N ASP A 153 21.07 13.35 8.86
CA ASP A 153 21.61 14.65 9.27
C ASP A 153 21.09 15.80 8.39
N ASP A 154 21.24 17.03 8.90
CA ASP A 154 20.88 18.22 8.14
C ASP A 154 21.72 18.39 6.88
N GLY A 155 21.07 18.83 5.79
CA GLY A 155 21.71 19.04 4.49
C GLY A 155 22.26 17.76 3.85
N SER A 156 21.91 16.59 4.39
CA SER A 156 22.35 15.29 3.88
C SER A 156 21.32 14.69 2.95
N GLU A 157 21.81 13.77 2.12
CA GLU A 157 21.05 13.06 1.10
C GLU A 157 21.08 11.55 1.43
N TRP A 158 20.00 10.86 1.06
CA TRP A 158 19.89 9.41 1.18
C TRP A 158 19.40 8.83 -0.14
N GLU A 159 20.19 7.92 -0.71
CA GLU A 159 19.82 7.08 -1.85
C GLU A 159 18.97 5.91 -1.34
N PHE A 160 17.73 5.81 -1.80
CA PHE A 160 16.78 4.76 -1.40
C PHE A 160 16.59 3.74 -2.53
N GLU A 161 16.22 2.51 -2.16
CA GLU A 161 15.82 1.46 -3.10
C GLU A 161 14.62 0.70 -2.54
N VAL A 162 13.44 0.91 -3.14
CA VAL A 162 12.22 0.19 -2.77
C VAL A 162 12.02 -0.99 -3.72
N ILE A 163 12.12 -2.21 -3.19
CA ILE A 163 11.87 -3.45 -3.95
C ILE A 163 10.37 -3.68 -4.07
N LEU A 164 9.87 -3.83 -5.31
CA LEU A 164 8.46 -4.09 -5.60
C LEU A 164 8.24 -5.57 -5.86
N LEU A 165 7.25 -6.19 -5.23
CA LEU A 165 7.03 -7.64 -5.33
C LEU A 165 6.14 -8.04 -6.52
N GLU A 166 5.49 -7.09 -7.18
CA GLU A 166 4.68 -7.34 -8.38
C GLU A 166 5.54 -7.60 -9.61
N SER A 167 4.97 -8.29 -10.59
CA SER A 167 5.60 -8.53 -11.89
C SER A 167 5.69 -7.23 -12.71
N PRO A 168 6.78 -6.98 -13.45
CA PRO A 168 6.96 -5.74 -14.20
C PRO A 168 5.85 -5.50 -15.22
N GLU A 169 5.33 -6.56 -15.84
CA GLU A 169 4.25 -6.49 -16.84
C GLU A 169 2.88 -6.10 -16.25
N ASP A 170 2.70 -6.21 -14.93
CA ASP A 170 1.45 -5.83 -14.26
C ASP A 170 1.47 -4.38 -13.75
N ILE A 171 2.64 -3.75 -13.64
CA ILE A 171 2.80 -2.40 -13.08
C ILE A 171 2.75 -1.35 -14.20
N ALA A 172 1.75 -0.46 -14.15
CA ALA A 172 1.64 0.65 -15.10
C ALA A 172 2.15 1.98 -14.51
N GLU A 173 1.89 2.22 -13.23
CA GLU A 173 2.20 3.47 -12.54
C GLU A 173 2.55 3.23 -11.07
N TYR A 174 3.29 4.16 -10.47
CA TYR A 174 3.51 4.20 -9.03
C TYR A 174 3.33 5.62 -8.47
N ASP A 175 2.98 5.69 -7.19
CA ASP A 175 3.01 6.90 -6.39
C ASP A 175 4.06 6.75 -5.29
N ILE A 176 4.81 7.81 -5.02
CA ILE A 176 5.86 7.85 -3.99
C ILE A 176 5.65 9.04 -3.05
N ALA A 177 5.86 8.83 -1.75
CA ALA A 177 5.90 9.89 -0.75
C ALA A 177 7.05 9.67 0.24
N VAL A 178 7.49 10.76 0.88
CA VAL A 178 8.53 10.73 1.92
C VAL A 178 7.98 11.28 3.25
N LEU A 179 8.34 10.62 4.34
CA LEU A 179 7.87 10.90 5.70
C LEU A 179 9.05 10.82 6.67
N GLY A 180 8.91 11.40 7.87
CA GLY A 180 9.92 11.20 8.91
C GLY A 180 9.53 11.62 10.31
N THR A 181 10.44 11.41 11.26
CA THR A 181 10.35 11.81 12.67
C THR A 181 11.48 12.78 13.04
N PRO A 182 11.21 13.85 13.81
CA PRO A 182 12.26 14.73 14.32
C PRO A 182 13.05 14.03 15.42
N SER A 183 14.30 14.44 15.61
CA SER A 183 15.16 14.03 16.74
C SER A 183 14.79 14.61 18.11
#